data_AF-A0A3B8V1H2-F1
#
_entry.id   AF-A0A3B8V1H2-F1
#
_cell.length_a   1.000
_cell.length_b   1.000
_cell.length_c   1.000
_cell.angle_alpha   90.00
_cell.angle_beta   90.00
_cell.angle_gamma   90.00
#
_symmetry.space_group_name_H-M   'P 1'
#
loop_
_entity.id
_entity.type
_entity.pdbx_description
1 polymer ?
#
loop_
_entity_poly.entity_id
_entity_poly.type
_entity_poly.pdbx_seq_one_letter_code
_entity_poly.pdbx_strand_id
1 'polypeptide(L)'
;MTAESVPDFIVQGTTLSGAEPESVRAAMDHAFDYRGDVTIVLRDGSTIEGYVFDRRNERTIEASRVSMFQAGSDARIDIGYPEIAEITFSGRDPAAGRSWENWVRRYAEQKLAGEQAGIDSGRLD
;
A
#
# COMPACT_ATOMS: atom_id res chain seq x y z
N MET A 1 16.74 24.52 -18.43
CA MET A 1 15.27 24.67 -18.53
C MET A 1 14.78 23.77 -19.65
N THR A 2 14.42 22.54 -19.32
CA THR A 2 13.68 21.68 -20.23
C THR A 2 12.72 20.92 -19.34
N ALA A 3 11.44 21.26 -19.46
CA ALA A 3 10.36 20.55 -18.80
C ALA A 3 10.36 19.12 -19.33
N GLU A 4 10.68 18.16 -18.47
CA GLU A 4 10.46 16.75 -18.77
C GLU A 4 8.95 16.53 -18.63
N SER A 5 8.30 16.31 -19.78
CA SER A 5 6.89 15.96 -19.90
C SER A 5 6.55 14.79 -18.98
N VAL A 6 5.56 15.01 -18.12
CA VAL A 6 4.85 13.94 -17.42
C VAL A 6 4.08 13.15 -18.48
N PRO A 7 4.34 11.85 -18.70
CA PRO A 7 3.55 11.10 -19.67
C PRO A 7 2.15 10.86 -19.10
N ASP A 8 1.17 11.24 -19.92
CA ASP A 8 -0.24 10.93 -19.80
C ASP A 8 -0.44 9.43 -20.11
N PHE A 9 -1.20 8.73 -19.25
CA PHE A 9 -1.71 7.33 -19.36
C PHE A 9 -0.90 6.13 -18.79
N ILE A 10 -1.58 5.45 -17.83
CA ILE A 10 -1.41 4.09 -17.26
C ILE A 10 -0.13 3.83 -16.46
N VAL A 11 -0.23 3.41 -15.19
CA VAL A 11 0.82 2.57 -14.56
C VAL A 11 0.24 1.49 -13.64
N GLN A 12 0.06 0.28 -14.19
CA GLN A 12 0.36 -0.93 -13.42
C GLN A 12 1.81 -0.82 -12.93
N GLY A 13 2.10 -1.16 -11.67
CA GLY A 13 3.49 -1.14 -11.18
C GLY A 13 3.84 -0.05 -10.17
N THR A 14 2.87 0.53 -9.47
CA THR A 14 3.21 1.36 -8.30
C THR A 14 3.49 0.47 -7.10
N THR A 15 4.73 0.53 -6.64
CA THR A 15 5.27 -0.19 -5.50
C THR A 15 5.17 0.66 -4.23
N LEU A 16 4.48 0.17 -3.20
CA LEU A 16 4.57 0.70 -1.83
C LEU A 16 5.47 -0.22 -0.99
N SER A 17 6.51 0.37 -0.40
CA SER A 17 7.45 -0.38 0.44
C SER A 17 6.88 -0.56 1.86
N GLY A 18 6.85 -1.81 2.32
CA GLY A 18 6.41 -2.20 3.65
C GLY A 18 7.45 -1.99 4.76
N ALA A 19 8.41 -1.08 4.56
CA ALA A 19 9.46 -0.79 5.55
C ALA A 19 8.88 -0.22 6.86
N GLU A 20 7.78 0.51 6.77
CA GLU A 20 7.14 1.20 7.89
C GLU A 20 5.74 0.61 8.16
N PRO A 21 5.37 0.32 9.43
CA PRO A 21 4.09 -0.31 9.75
C PRO A 21 2.85 0.46 9.28
N GLU A 22 2.92 1.79 9.30
CA GLU A 22 1.84 2.66 8.83
C GLU A 22 1.67 2.59 7.31
N SER A 23 2.76 2.46 6.57
CA SER A 23 2.76 2.31 5.11
C SER A 23 2.04 1.02 4.71
N VAL A 24 2.31 -0.08 5.40
CA VAL A 24 1.66 -1.38 5.13
C VAL A 24 0.16 -1.28 5.40
N ARG A 25 -0.25 -0.67 6.51
CA ARG A 25 -1.68 -0.46 6.82
C ARG A 25 -2.36 0.36 5.74
N ALA A 26 -1.79 1.52 5.41
CA ALA A 26 -2.33 2.40 4.39
C ALA A 26 -2.43 1.71 3.02
N ALA A 27 -1.39 0.97 2.62
CA ALA A 27 -1.38 0.22 1.37
C ALA A 27 -2.47 -0.88 1.33
N MET A 28 -2.68 -1.58 2.45
CA MET A 28 -3.72 -2.62 2.57
C MET A 28 -5.13 -2.04 2.62
N ASP A 29 -5.30 -0.89 3.30
CA ASP A 29 -6.50 -0.07 3.21
C ASP A 29 -6.83 0.23 1.74
N HIS A 30 -5.84 0.66 0.97
CA HIS A 30 -6.02 0.98 -0.44
C HIS A 30 -6.27 -0.26 -1.31
N ALA A 31 -5.55 -1.36 -1.11
CA ALA A 31 -5.75 -2.61 -1.85
C ALA A 31 -7.18 -3.16 -1.69
N PHE A 32 -7.76 -3.00 -0.51
CA PHE A 32 -9.16 -3.35 -0.28
C PHE A 32 -10.14 -2.44 -1.04
N ASP A 33 -9.84 -1.15 -1.15
CA ASP A 33 -10.67 -0.17 -1.89
C ASP A 33 -10.48 -0.23 -3.42
N TYR A 34 -9.30 -0.63 -3.89
CA TYR A 34 -8.89 -0.69 -5.30
C TYR A 34 -9.78 -1.63 -6.13
N ARG A 35 -10.37 -2.66 -5.49
CA ARG A 35 -11.26 -3.65 -6.14
C ARG A 35 -10.65 -4.28 -7.40
N GLY A 36 -9.34 -4.44 -7.44
CA GLY A 36 -8.59 -5.10 -8.50
C GLY A 36 -7.49 -5.98 -7.92
N ASP A 37 -6.81 -6.72 -8.79
CA ASP A 37 -5.69 -7.57 -8.38
C ASP A 37 -4.49 -6.73 -7.93
N VAL A 38 -3.80 -7.26 -6.93
CA VAL A 38 -2.54 -6.73 -6.40
C VAL A 38 -1.51 -7.85 -6.36
N THR A 39 -0.25 -7.46 -6.47
CA THR A 39 0.92 -8.32 -6.31
C THR A 39 1.60 -7.95 -5.00
N ILE A 40 1.67 -8.90 -4.07
CA ILE A 40 2.38 -8.76 -2.80
C ILE A 40 3.71 -9.50 -2.89
N VAL A 41 4.80 -8.82 -2.55
CA VAL A 41 6.11 -9.45 -2.32
C VAL A 41 6.28 -9.62 -0.81
N LEU A 42 6.56 -10.84 -0.40
CA LEU A 42 6.86 -11.20 0.97
C LEU A 42 8.35 -11.02 1.27
N ARG A 43 8.70 -10.88 2.55
CA ARG A 43 10.08 -10.71 3.02
C ARG A 43 10.96 -11.93 2.78
N ASP A 44 10.37 -13.11 2.58
CA ASP A 44 11.07 -14.32 2.17
C ASP A 44 11.39 -14.34 0.66
N GLY A 45 10.93 -13.33 -0.10
CA GLY A 45 11.09 -13.21 -1.55
C GLY A 45 9.95 -13.83 -2.36
N SER A 46 8.98 -14.49 -1.71
CA SER A 46 7.80 -15.05 -2.37
C SER A 46 6.91 -13.93 -2.93
N THR A 47 6.31 -14.15 -4.09
CA THR A 47 5.39 -13.19 -4.73
C THR A 47 4.03 -13.82 -4.91
N ILE A 48 2.99 -13.11 -4.49
CA ILE A 48 1.60 -13.57 -4.52
C ILE A 48 0.77 -12.53 -5.26
N GLU A 49 0.16 -12.93 -6.37
CA GLU A 49 -0.79 -12.11 -7.10
C GLU A 49 -2.22 -12.52 -6.75
N GLY A 50 -3.12 -11.55 -6.55
CA GLY A 50 -4.50 -11.85 -6.27
C GLY A 50 -5.34 -10.67 -5.80
N TYR A 51 -6.58 -10.96 -5.47
CA TYR A 51 -7.59 -9.97 -5.07
C TYR A 51 -7.74 -9.93 -3.55
N VAL A 52 -7.58 -8.75 -2.95
CA VAL A 52 -7.81 -8.53 -1.52
C VAL A 52 -9.30 -8.40 -1.23
N PHE A 53 -9.83 -9.24 -0.34
CA PHE A 53 -11.25 -9.24 0.02
C PHE A 53 -11.52 -9.01 1.51
N ASP A 54 -10.52 -9.13 2.38
CA ASP A 54 -10.62 -8.86 3.82
C ASP A 54 -9.28 -8.32 4.34
N ARG A 55 -9.33 -7.48 5.36
CA ARG A 55 -8.14 -6.99 6.07
C ARG A 55 -8.46 -6.76 7.54
N ARG A 56 -7.53 -7.14 8.40
CA ARG A 56 -7.63 -7.03 9.85
C ARG A 56 -6.53 -6.13 10.35
N ASN A 57 -6.90 -4.89 10.65
CA ASN A 57 -6.03 -3.91 11.28
C ASN A 57 -6.14 -4.07 12.80
N GLU A 58 -5.24 -4.85 13.38
CA GLU A 58 -5.14 -5.04 14.83
C GLU A 58 -4.31 -3.93 15.48
N ARG A 59 -4.33 -3.90 16.81
CA ARG A 59 -3.57 -2.92 17.61
C ARG A 59 -2.08 -2.95 17.27
N THR A 60 -1.50 -4.13 17.09
CA THR A 60 -0.11 -4.32 16.66
C THR A 60 -0.02 -4.75 15.20
N ILE A 61 1.11 -4.43 14.56
CA ILE A 61 1.35 -4.85 13.18
C ILE A 61 1.46 -6.38 13.09
N GLU A 62 2.03 -7.01 14.12
CA GLU A 62 2.23 -8.47 14.21
C GLU A 62 0.93 -9.27 14.23
N ALA A 63 -0.14 -8.68 14.75
CA ALA A 63 -1.46 -9.28 14.78
C ALA A 63 -2.29 -8.95 13.52
N SER A 64 -1.85 -7.97 12.73
CA SER A 64 -2.57 -7.50 11.55
C SER A 64 -2.35 -8.43 10.35
N ARG A 65 -3.42 -8.68 9.58
CA ARG A 65 -3.42 -9.65 8.47
C ARG A 65 -4.29 -9.19 7.31
N VAL A 66 -3.98 -9.65 6.10
CA VAL A 66 -4.81 -9.49 4.90
C VAL A 66 -5.23 -10.86 4.38
N SER A 67 -6.48 -10.99 3.92
CA SER A 67 -6.94 -12.17 3.19
C SER A 67 -7.16 -11.85 1.73
N MET A 68 -6.67 -12.72 0.85
CA MET A 68 -6.80 -12.61 -0.58
C MET A 68 -7.14 -13.93 -1.26
N PHE A 69 -7.73 -13.83 -2.45
CA PHE A 69 -7.86 -14.95 -3.39
C PHE A 69 -6.70 -14.88 -4.38
N GLN A 70 -5.95 -15.97 -4.51
CA GLN A 70 -4.84 -16.04 -5.45
C GLN A 70 -5.34 -15.96 -6.89
N ALA A 71 -4.70 -15.15 -7.72
CA ALA A 71 -5.04 -15.05 -9.14
C ALA A 71 -4.98 -16.44 -9.82
N GLY A 72 -6.01 -16.75 -10.62
CA GLY A 72 -6.11 -18.03 -11.32
C GLY A 72 -6.45 -19.24 -10.44
N SER A 73 -6.82 -19.03 -9.17
CA SER A 73 -7.24 -20.09 -8.24
C SER A 73 -8.32 -19.61 -7.27
N ASP A 74 -9.14 -20.53 -6.74
CA ASP A 74 -10.03 -20.25 -5.60
C ASP A 74 -9.31 -20.36 -4.25
N ALA A 75 -7.97 -20.50 -4.26
CA ALA A 75 -7.16 -20.59 -3.06
C ALA A 75 -7.21 -19.27 -2.27
N ARG A 76 -7.68 -19.37 -1.02
CA ARG A 76 -7.60 -18.29 -0.04
C ARG A 76 -6.24 -18.30 0.64
N ILE A 77 -5.62 -17.14 0.71
CA ILE A 77 -4.35 -16.93 1.40
C ILE A 77 -4.54 -15.83 2.45
N ASP A 78 -4.01 -16.07 3.65
CA ASP A 78 -3.94 -15.10 4.73
C ASP A 78 -2.48 -14.74 4.97
N ILE A 79 -2.14 -13.45 4.89
CA ILE A 79 -0.76 -12.94 4.97
C ILE A 79 -0.67 -11.96 6.15
N GLY A 80 0.31 -12.15 7.03
CA GLY A 80 0.62 -11.19 8.08
C GLY A 80 1.25 -9.92 7.53
N TYR A 81 0.87 -8.76 8.07
CA TYR A 81 1.51 -7.49 7.74
C TYR A 81 3.03 -7.48 7.95
N PRO A 82 3.63 -8.13 8.97
CA PRO A 82 5.08 -8.18 9.09
C PRO A 82 5.77 -8.98 7.97
N GLU A 83 5.04 -9.88 7.30
CA GLU A 83 5.58 -10.70 6.22
C GLU A 83 5.67 -9.92 4.90
N ILE A 84 4.97 -8.80 4.79
CA ILE A 84 4.87 -8.01 3.56
C ILE A 84 6.09 -7.09 3.43
N ALA A 85 6.81 -7.26 2.33
CA ALA A 85 7.92 -6.40 1.94
C ALA A 85 7.46 -5.31 0.97
N GLU A 86 6.60 -5.67 0.02
CA GLU A 86 6.17 -4.80 -1.06
C GLU A 86 4.75 -5.11 -1.50
N ILE A 87 4.02 -4.08 -1.95
CA ILE A 87 2.71 -4.23 -2.58
C ILE A 87 2.71 -3.43 -3.87
N THR A 88 2.33 -4.09 -4.95
CA THR A 88 2.21 -3.53 -6.28
C THR A 88 0.79 -3.70 -6.78
N PHE A 89 0.16 -2.64 -7.27
CA PHE A 89 -1.19 -2.71 -7.81
C PHE A 89 -1.13 -3.12 -9.28
N SER A 90 -1.59 -4.34 -9.57
CA SER A 90 -1.46 -5.01 -10.86
C SER A 90 -2.84 -5.26 -11.47
N GLY A 91 -3.40 -4.26 -12.13
CA GLY A 91 -4.70 -4.41 -12.77
C GLY A 91 -5.08 -3.27 -13.71
N ARG A 92 -5.96 -3.58 -14.68
CA ARG A 92 -6.68 -2.55 -15.45
C ARG A 92 -7.64 -1.87 -14.49
N ASP A 93 -7.25 -0.68 -14.03
CA ASP A 93 -8.01 0.18 -13.14
C ASP A 93 -9.43 0.45 -13.70
N PRO A 94 -10.51 -0.09 -13.10
CA PRO A 94 -11.88 0.23 -13.51
C PRO A 94 -12.36 1.59 -12.96
N ALA A 95 -11.56 2.25 -12.12
CA ALA A 95 -11.83 3.53 -11.47
C ALA A 95 -10.81 4.64 -11.86
N ALA A 96 -10.11 4.46 -12.98
CA ALA A 96 -8.93 5.23 -13.35
C ALA A 96 -9.21 6.74 -13.41
N GLY A 97 -8.50 7.48 -12.56
CA GLY A 97 -8.18 8.90 -12.81
C GLY A 97 -8.25 9.85 -11.63
N ARG A 98 -8.98 9.55 -10.54
CA ARG A 98 -9.11 10.51 -9.42
C ARG A 98 -8.91 9.96 -8.00
N SER A 99 -9.05 8.65 -7.78
CA SER A 99 -8.95 8.10 -6.42
C SER A 99 -7.49 7.95 -5.98
N TRP A 100 -6.62 7.48 -6.89
CA TRP A 100 -5.20 7.20 -6.63
C TRP A 100 -4.37 8.44 -6.28
N GLU A 101 -4.33 9.46 -7.15
CA GLU A 101 -3.57 10.69 -6.90
C GLU A 101 -4.02 11.39 -5.61
N ASN A 102 -5.34 11.41 -5.34
CA ASN A 102 -5.85 11.98 -4.10
C ASN A 102 -5.44 11.16 -2.87
N TRP A 103 -5.39 9.83 -2.97
CA TRP A 103 -4.94 8.98 -1.87
C TRP A 103 -3.44 9.14 -1.61
N VAL A 104 -2.59 9.07 -2.65
CA VAL A 104 -1.13 9.28 -2.53
C VAL A 104 -0.82 10.66 -1.99
N ARG A 105 -1.53 11.69 -2.47
CA ARG A 105 -1.41 13.05 -1.95
C ARG A 105 -1.77 13.13 -0.47
N ARG A 106 -2.89 12.53 -0.04
CA ARG A 106 -3.26 12.48 1.39
C ARG A 106 -2.31 11.68 2.25
N TYR A 107 -1.70 10.63 1.70
CA TYR A 107 -0.69 9.87 2.39
C TYR A 107 0.62 10.67 2.53
N ALA A 108 1.07 11.33 1.47
CA ALA A 108 2.23 12.21 1.48
C ALA A 108 2.02 13.43 2.39
N GLU A 109 0.84 14.06 2.37
CA GLU A 109 0.45 15.14 3.28
C GLU A 109 0.41 14.65 4.74
N GLN A 110 -0.10 13.44 5.01
CA GLN A 110 -0.06 12.86 6.36
C GLN A 110 1.36 12.51 6.82
N LYS A 111 2.21 11.97 5.94
CA LYS A 111 3.62 11.72 6.27
C LYS A 111 4.37 13.02 6.52
N LEU A 112 4.22 14.06 5.67
CA LEU A 112 4.84 15.36 5.91
C LEU A 112 4.29 16.08 7.16
N ALA A 113 3.00 15.95 7.45
CA ALA A 113 2.41 16.50 8.67
C ALA A 113 2.86 15.76 9.93
N GLY A 114 3.04 14.44 9.85
CA GLY A 114 3.65 13.64 10.92
C GLY A 114 5.12 13.96 11.14
N GLU A 115 5.86 14.29 10.08
CA GLU A 115 7.26 14.70 10.14
C GLU A 115 7.43 16.13 10.70
N GLN A 116 6.44 17.03 10.49
CA GLN A 116 6.39 18.33 11.17
C GLN A 116 5.97 18.28 12.64
N ALA A 117 5.37 17.18 13.12
CA ALA A 117 5.02 16.99 14.53
C ALA A 117 6.18 16.40 15.37
N GLY A 118 7.32 16.08 14.74
CA GLY A 118 8.49 15.47 15.38
C GLY A 118 9.62 16.42 15.76
N ILE A 119 9.39 17.74 15.81
CA ILE A 119 10.42 18.72 16.19
C ILE A 119 9.92 19.74 17.24
N ASP A 120 9.36 19.27 18.35
CA ASP A 120 9.52 19.98 19.63
C ASP A 120 9.24 19.02 20.80
N SER A 121 10.29 18.36 21.27
CA SER A 121 10.34 17.93 22.66
C SER A 121 11.79 18.00 23.11
N GLY A 122 12.22 19.22 23.42
CA GLY A 122 13.57 19.44 23.93
C GLY A 122 13.96 20.90 24.11
N ARG A 123 13.14 21.70 24.81
CA ARG A 123 13.64 22.97 25.39
C ARG A 123 13.31 23.06 26.88
N LEU A 124 14.40 23.04 27.67
CA LEU A 124 14.63 23.67 28.97
C LEU A 124 13.82 23.19 30.18
N ASP A 125 14.48 22.49 31.10
CA ASP A 125 15.10 23.12 32.27
C ASP A 125 16.36 22.33 32.70
#